data_AF-A0A7D5RWA9-F1
#
_entry.id   AF-A0A7D5RWA9-F1
#
_cell.length_a   1.000
_cell.length_b   1.000
_cell.length_c   1.000
_cell.angle_alpha   90.00
_cell.angle_beta   90.00
_cell.angle_gamma   90.00
#
_symmetry.space_group_name_H-M   'P 1'
#
loop_
_entity.id
_entity.type
_entity.pdbx_description
1 polymer ?
#
loop_
_entity_poly.entity_id
_entity_poly.type
_entity_poly.pdbx_seq_one_letter_code
_entity_poly.pdbx_strand_id
1 'polypeptide(L)'
;MKGDGEESIRDLNVTIEPVAARRDGFRIIWSTIIRRSGGEPKRKSYEIEFVPTGRPGIFSSAMRTDMFGNAVPLDPLKGDPFVWCRISGQTLTVYALTITDTGSYDLQVYDRTLREGARPEIHPP
;
A
#
# COMPACT_ATOMS: atom_id res chain seq x y z
N MET A 1 -19.66 -23.13 29.62
CA MET A 1 -18.20 -23.27 29.37
C MET A 1 -17.67 -21.93 28.90
N LYS A 2 -16.53 -21.52 29.45
CA LYS A 2 -15.91 -20.19 29.35
C LYS A 2 -15.28 -20.03 27.95
N GLY A 3 -15.44 -18.86 27.33
CA GLY A 3 -14.79 -18.52 26.07
C GLY A 3 -13.33 -18.12 26.27
N ASP A 4 -12.51 -18.30 25.23
CA ASP A 4 -11.22 -17.63 25.08
C ASP A 4 -11.03 -17.33 23.60
N GLY A 5 -11.00 -16.03 23.30
CA GLY A 5 -10.69 -15.50 21.99
C GLY A 5 -9.21 -15.72 21.72
N GLU A 6 -8.91 -16.40 20.62
CA GLU A 6 -7.53 -16.58 20.19
C GLU A 6 -7.02 -15.23 19.64
N GLU A 7 -6.28 -14.49 20.46
CA GLU A 7 -5.64 -13.23 20.08
C GLU A 7 -4.67 -13.46 18.91
N SER A 8 -5.13 -13.22 17.68
CA SER A 8 -4.22 -13.04 16.55
C SER A 8 -3.67 -11.61 16.62
N ILE A 9 -2.50 -11.42 17.22
CA ILE A 9 -1.79 -10.14 17.09
C ILE A 9 -1.47 -9.98 15.60
N ARG A 10 -2.14 -9.03 14.95
CA ARG A 10 -1.88 -8.61 13.56
C ARG A 10 -1.00 -7.38 13.60
N ASP A 11 0.31 -7.58 13.65
CA ASP A 11 1.24 -6.45 13.48
C ASP A 11 1.18 -6.03 12.01
N LEU A 12 0.50 -4.92 11.72
CA LEU A 12 0.55 -4.26 10.42
C LEU A 12 1.71 -3.27 10.42
N ASN A 13 2.80 -3.65 9.78
CA ASN A 13 3.89 -2.73 9.48
C ASN A 13 3.68 -2.12 8.09
N VAL A 14 3.89 -0.81 7.96
CA VAL A 14 3.99 -0.16 6.65
C VAL A 14 5.38 0.46 6.53
N THR A 15 6.10 0.08 5.47
CA THR A 15 7.41 0.61 5.13
C THR A 15 7.31 1.38 3.82
N ILE A 16 8.03 2.50 3.73
CA ILE A 16 8.13 3.32 2.53
C ILE A 16 9.60 3.33 2.13
N GLU A 17 9.89 2.92 0.90
CA GLU A 17 11.25 2.77 0.39
C GLU A 17 11.40 3.45 -0.96
N PRO A 18 12.53 4.11 -1.27
CA PRO A 18 12.78 4.62 -2.61
C PRO A 18 12.93 3.47 -3.61
N VAL A 19 12.47 3.66 -4.85
CA VAL A 19 12.66 2.66 -5.92
C VAL A 19 13.97 2.95 -6.64
N ALA A 20 14.97 2.05 -6.55
CA ALA A 20 16.30 2.29 -7.14
C ALA A 20 16.26 2.58 -8.66
N ALA A 21 15.30 1.99 -9.37
CA ALA A 21 15.11 2.21 -10.81
C ALA A 21 14.44 3.56 -11.16
N ARG A 22 13.85 4.27 -10.18
CA ARG A 22 13.13 5.54 -10.37
C ARG A 22 13.43 6.51 -9.24
N ARG A 23 14.29 7.50 -9.51
CA ARG A 23 14.74 8.50 -8.52
C ARG A 23 13.61 9.28 -7.84
N ASP A 24 12.47 9.37 -8.50
CA ASP A 24 11.29 10.14 -8.07
C ASP A 24 10.13 9.24 -7.60
N GLY A 25 10.30 7.92 -7.69
CA GLY A 25 9.32 6.93 -7.23
C GLY A 25 9.66 6.36 -5.86
N PHE A 26 8.64 5.85 -5.20
CA PHE A 26 8.78 5.11 -3.95
C PHE A 26 7.80 3.95 -3.91
N ARG A 27 8.01 3.04 -2.97
CA ARG A 27 7.29 1.78 -2.84
C ARG A 27 6.75 1.68 -1.43
N ILE A 28 5.45 1.40 -1.31
CA ILE A 28 4.80 1.16 -0.02
C ILE A 28 4.63 -0.34 0.15
N ILE A 29 5.12 -0.87 1.27
CA ILE A 29 4.97 -2.28 1.65
C ILE A 29 4.10 -2.37 2.90
N TRP A 30 2.96 -3.04 2.79
CA TRP A 30 2.15 -3.45 3.93
C TRP A 30 2.52 -4.88 4.32
N SER A 31 3.07 -5.09 5.51
CA SER A 31 3.40 -6.42 6.04
C SER A 31 2.54 -6.73 7.25
N THR A 32 1.80 -7.83 7.19
CA THR A 32 1.07 -8.38 8.35
C THR A 32 1.80 -9.61 8.87
N ILE A 33 2.17 -9.61 10.15
CA ILE A 33 2.62 -10.82 10.85
C ILE A 33 1.41 -11.39 11.59
N ILE A 34 1.07 -12.64 11.29
CA ILE A 34 0.00 -13.39 11.95
C ILE A 34 0.67 -14.40 12.88
N ARG A 35 0.56 -14.18 14.19
CA ARG A 35 0.94 -15.16 15.22
C ARG A 35 -0.29 -15.93 15.65
N ARG A 36 -0.22 -17.26 15.62
CA ARG A 36 -1.21 -18.16 16.24
C ARG A 36 -0.56 -18.81 17.45
N SER A 37 -1.35 -19.12 18.48
CA SER A 37 -0.82 -19.79 19.67
C SER A 37 -0.16 -21.11 19.27
N GLY A 38 1.14 -21.26 19.58
CA GLY A 38 1.90 -22.49 19.33
C GLY A 38 2.36 -22.74 17.88
N GLY A 39 2.24 -21.77 16.96
CA GLY A 39 2.63 -21.93 15.55
C GLY A 39 3.70 -20.94 15.06
N GLU A 40 4.40 -21.31 13.98
CA GLU A 40 5.32 -20.43 13.25
C GLU A 40 4.61 -19.15 12.77
N PRO A 41 5.19 -17.95 12.97
CA PRO A 41 4.62 -16.70 12.47
C PRO A 41 4.47 -16.72 10.94
N LYS A 42 3.27 -16.43 10.44
CA LYS A 42 3.04 -16.24 8.99
C LYS A 42 3.13 -14.77 8.62
N ARG A 43 4.02 -14.42 7.68
CA ARG A 43 4.10 -13.08 7.11
C ARG A 43 3.34 -13.02 5.78
N LYS A 44 2.47 -12.02 5.63
CA LYS A 44 1.88 -11.62 4.34
C LYS A 44 2.35 -10.21 4.04
N SER A 45 2.88 -9.98 2.84
CA SER A 45 3.26 -8.65 2.36
C SER A 45 2.49 -8.30 1.10
N TYR A 46 2.05 -7.06 1.02
CA TYR A 46 1.48 -6.44 -0.18
C TYR A 46 2.27 -5.18 -0.49
N GLU A 47 2.46 -4.91 -1.78
CA GLU A 47 3.38 -3.86 -2.24
C GLU A 47 2.79 -3.11 -3.43
N ILE A 48 2.95 -1.78 -3.40
CA ILE A 48 2.62 -0.91 -4.53
C ILE A 48 3.74 0.10 -4.72
N GLU A 49 4.25 0.21 -5.94
CA GLU A 49 5.11 1.32 -6.35
C GLU A 49 4.26 2.54 -6.72
N PHE A 50 4.74 3.73 -6.38
CA PHE A 50 4.11 5.01 -6.66
C PHE A 50 5.08 5.90 -7.41
N VAL A 51 4.55 6.62 -8.41
CA VAL A 51 5.32 7.54 -9.25
C VAL A 51 4.67 8.92 -9.21
N PRO A 52 5.46 10.01 -9.34
CA PRO A 52 4.90 11.36 -9.32
C PRO A 52 3.91 11.56 -10.46
N THR A 53 2.94 12.41 -10.20
CA THR A 53 2.08 12.96 -11.24
C THR A 53 2.49 14.40 -11.54
N GLY A 54 1.84 15.04 -12.52
CA GLY A 54 1.98 16.48 -12.74
C GLY A 54 1.41 17.35 -11.61
N ARG A 55 0.81 16.76 -10.56
CA ARG A 55 0.27 17.46 -9.41
C ARG A 55 1.19 17.28 -8.19
N PRO A 56 1.70 18.37 -7.59
CA PRO A 56 2.59 18.28 -6.44
C PRO A 56 2.00 17.48 -5.28
N GLY A 57 2.79 16.56 -4.74
CA GLY A 57 2.40 15.71 -3.61
C GLY A 57 1.35 14.64 -3.94
N ILE A 58 1.00 14.43 -5.20
CA ILE A 58 0.10 13.35 -5.66
C ILE A 58 0.89 12.36 -6.51
N PHE A 59 0.76 11.07 -6.17
CA PHE A 59 1.46 9.96 -6.81
C PHE A 59 0.45 8.92 -7.25
N SER A 60 0.59 8.41 -8.47
CA SER A 60 -0.23 7.30 -8.98
C SER A 60 0.47 5.97 -8.73
N SER A 61 -0.29 4.91 -8.44
CA SER A 61 0.28 3.56 -8.43
C SER A 61 0.89 3.24 -9.79
N ALA A 62 2.14 2.80 -9.80
CA ALA A 62 2.74 2.11 -10.92
C ALA A 62 2.23 0.65 -10.96
N MET A 63 2.56 -0.03 -12.05
CA MET A 63 2.22 -1.44 -12.32
C MET A 63 2.31 -2.31 -11.03
N ARG A 64 1.39 -3.27 -10.87
CA ARG A 64 1.51 -4.27 -9.80
C ARG A 64 2.45 -5.39 -10.22
N THR A 65 3.00 -6.12 -9.26
CA THR A 65 3.77 -7.34 -9.51
C THR A 65 2.84 -8.56 -9.50
N ASP A 66 2.86 -9.36 -10.56
CA ASP A 66 2.12 -10.64 -10.61
C ASP A 66 2.83 -11.76 -9.81
N MET A 67 2.23 -12.96 -9.77
CA MET A 67 2.78 -14.12 -9.06
C MET A 67 4.13 -14.60 -9.58
N PHE A 68 4.56 -14.12 -10.76
CA PHE A 68 5.80 -14.46 -11.44
C PHE A 68 6.82 -13.33 -11.39
N GLY A 69 6.52 -12.23 -10.69
CA GLY A 69 7.42 -11.09 -10.57
C GLY A 69 7.32 -10.08 -11.70
N ASN A 70 6.36 -10.23 -12.64
CA ASN A 70 6.22 -9.30 -13.76
C ASN A 70 5.39 -8.08 -13.38
N ALA A 71 5.82 -6.91 -13.86
CA ALA A 71 5.04 -5.68 -13.78
C ALA A 71 3.85 -5.75 -14.75
N VAL A 72 2.63 -5.75 -14.21
CA VAL A 72 1.38 -5.72 -14.97
C VAL A 72 0.53 -4.49 -14.62
N PRO A 73 -0.14 -3.87 -15.60
CA PRO A 73 -1.01 -2.72 -15.34
C PRO A 73 -2.20 -3.14 -14.47
N LEU A 74 -2.62 -2.21 -13.59
CA LEU A 74 -3.89 -2.34 -12.87
C LEU A 74 -5.03 -2.04 -13.84
N ASP A 75 -6.05 -2.89 -13.83
CA ASP A 75 -7.26 -2.72 -14.65
C ASP A 75 -8.51 -2.63 -13.76
N PRO A 76 -9.02 -1.42 -13.48
CA PRO A 76 -10.20 -1.22 -12.65
C PRO A 76 -11.46 -1.93 -13.13
N LEU A 77 -11.58 -2.17 -14.43
CA LEU A 77 -12.73 -2.87 -15.00
C LEU A 77 -12.66 -4.39 -14.80
N LYS A 78 -11.49 -4.92 -14.43
CA LYS A 78 -11.29 -6.33 -14.06
C LYS A 78 -11.26 -6.55 -12.55
N GLY A 79 -11.57 -5.52 -11.77
CA GLY A 79 -11.63 -5.56 -10.31
C GLY A 79 -10.33 -5.18 -9.60
N ASP A 80 -9.28 -4.77 -10.32
CA ASP A 80 -8.10 -4.20 -9.68
C ASP A 80 -8.42 -2.80 -9.11
N PRO A 81 -7.96 -2.42 -7.91
CA PRO A 81 -8.21 -1.07 -7.43
C PRO A 81 -7.42 -0.04 -8.25
N PHE A 82 -8.04 1.10 -8.54
CA PHE A 82 -7.32 2.30 -8.94
C PHE A 82 -6.75 2.98 -7.71
N VAL A 83 -5.42 2.96 -7.56
CA VAL A 83 -4.74 3.40 -6.34
C VAL A 83 -3.90 4.65 -6.60
N TRP A 84 -4.01 5.63 -5.71
CA TRP A 84 -3.09 6.77 -5.68
C TRP A 84 -2.79 7.14 -4.24
N CYS A 85 -1.76 7.93 -4.02
CA CYS A 85 -1.51 8.50 -2.71
C CYS A 85 -1.18 9.97 -2.77
N ARG A 86 -1.38 10.62 -1.63
CA ARG A 86 -1.06 12.02 -1.40
C ARG A 86 -0.14 12.12 -0.21
N ILE A 87 0.92 12.91 -0.32
CA ILE A 87 1.74 13.31 0.82
C ILE A 87 1.52 14.79 1.07
N SER A 88 1.07 15.13 2.28
CA SER A 88 0.81 16.51 2.71
C SER A 88 1.32 16.71 4.13
N GLY A 89 2.32 17.57 4.31
CA GLY A 89 3.03 17.67 5.59
C GLY A 89 3.61 16.31 5.96
N GLN A 90 3.37 15.86 7.20
CA GLN A 90 3.80 14.54 7.67
C GLN A 90 2.75 13.45 7.45
N THR A 91 1.73 13.66 6.63
CA THR A 91 0.67 12.67 6.41
C THR A 91 0.78 12.07 5.01
N LEU A 92 0.84 10.75 4.95
CA LEU A 92 0.59 9.96 3.75
C LEU A 92 -0.86 9.50 3.79
N THR A 93 -1.60 9.79 2.72
CA THR A 93 -2.96 9.28 2.50
C THR A 93 -2.94 8.39 1.27
N VAL A 94 -3.33 7.13 1.39
CA VAL A 94 -3.50 6.20 0.27
C VAL A 94 -4.98 6.04 -0.01
N TYR A 95 -5.37 6.20 -1.27
CA TYR A 95 -6.72 6.03 -1.75
C TYR A 95 -6.77 4.82 -2.67
N ALA A 96 -7.73 3.94 -2.47
CA ALA A 96 -8.01 2.81 -3.35
C ALA A 96 -9.48 2.83 -3.76
N LEU A 97 -9.72 3.03 -5.06
CA LEU A 97 -11.04 3.03 -5.66
C LEU A 97 -11.25 1.70 -6.39
N THR A 98 -12.28 0.95 -6.05
CA THR A 98 -12.62 -0.32 -6.70
C THR A 98 -13.98 -0.21 -7.37
N ILE A 99 -14.09 -0.73 -8.60
CA ILE A 99 -15.39 -0.88 -9.28
C ILE A 99 -16.00 -2.21 -8.82
N THR A 100 -17.21 -2.15 -8.29
CA THR A 100 -17.95 -3.34 -7.82
C THR A 100 -18.59 -4.11 -8.98
N ASP A 101 -19.00 -5.35 -8.75
CA ASP A 101 -19.67 -6.20 -9.75
C ASP A 101 -20.96 -5.59 -10.32
N THR A 102 -21.61 -4.68 -9.59
CA THR A 102 -22.81 -3.96 -10.05
C THR A 102 -22.50 -2.70 -10.84
N GLY A 103 -21.21 -2.35 -11.02
CA GLY A 103 -20.76 -1.11 -11.66
C GLY A 103 -20.73 0.12 -10.73
N SER A 104 -21.08 -0.03 -9.45
CA SER A 104 -20.84 1.00 -8.42
C SER A 104 -19.36 1.10 -8.04
N TYR A 105 -19.01 1.96 -7.08
CA TYR A 105 -17.65 2.09 -6.57
C TYR A 105 -17.56 1.93 -5.05
N ASP A 106 -16.41 1.45 -4.58
CA ASP A 106 -15.97 1.49 -3.18
C ASP A 106 -14.69 2.35 -3.09
N LEU A 107 -14.60 3.23 -2.10
CA LEU A 107 -13.42 4.07 -1.86
C LEU A 107 -12.87 3.82 -0.46
N GLN A 108 -11.68 3.24 -0.42
CA GLN A 108 -10.94 3.04 0.82
C GLN A 108 -9.87 4.12 0.96
N VAL A 109 -9.78 4.67 2.17
CA VAL A 109 -8.82 5.72 2.53
C VAL A 109 -8.00 5.25 3.72
N TYR A 110 -6.67 5.28 3.57
CA TYR A 110 -5.72 4.94 4.61
C TYR A 110 -4.80 6.11 4.89
N ASP A 111 -4.87 6.67 6.10
CA ASP A 111 -4.00 7.73 6.57
C ASP A 111 -2.90 7.18 7.48
N ARG A 112 -1.67 7.69 7.30
CA ARG A 112 -0.55 7.42 8.19
C ARG A 112 0.33 8.64 8.37
N THR A 113 0.69 8.90 9.62
CA THR A 113 1.75 9.86 9.97
C THR A 113 3.13 9.27 9.66
N LEU A 114 3.89 9.99 8.85
CA LEU A 114 5.29 9.73 8.52
C LEU A 114 6.17 10.19 9.68
N ARG A 115 7.01 9.29 10.20
CA ARG A 115 8.08 9.66 11.13
C ARG A 115 9.28 10.20 10.34
N GLU A 116 10.11 11.01 10.99
CA GLU A 116 11.35 11.54 10.42
C GLU A 116 12.22 10.35 9.96
N GLY A 117 12.48 10.24 8.64
CA GLY A 117 13.13 9.10 7.98
C GLY A 117 12.23 8.15 7.18
N ALA A 118 10.91 8.17 7.37
CA ALA A 118 9.95 7.40 6.55
C ALA A 118 9.36 8.23 5.38
N ARG A 119 9.70 9.52 5.29
CA ARG A 119 9.32 10.38 4.18
C ARG A 119 10.29 10.12 3.00
N PRO A 120 9.81 9.82 1.78
CA PRO A 120 10.67 9.76 0.61
C PRO A 120 11.35 11.11 0.39
N GLU A 121 12.65 11.11 0.08
CA GLU A 121 13.34 12.29 -0.42
C GLU A 121 12.90 12.54 -1.87
N ILE A 122 11.90 13.40 -2.03
CA ILE A 122 11.37 13.75 -3.35
C ILE A 122 12.10 15.00 -3.82
N HIS A 123 12.99 14.84 -4.79
CA HIS A 123 13.61 15.98 -5.43
C HIS A 123 12.57 16.68 -6.33
N PRO A 124 12.37 18.00 -6.18
CA PRO A 124 11.55 18.74 -7.13
C PRO A 124 12.18 18.66 -8.54
N PRO A 125 11.35 18.72 -9.60
CA PRO A 125 11.82 18.74 -10.99
C PRO A 125 12.67 19.97 -11.30
#